data_AF-A0A524CT81-F1
#
_entry.id   AF-A0A524CT81-F1
#
_cell.length_a   1.000
_cell.length_b   1.000
_cell.length_c   1.000
_cell.angle_alpha   90.00
_cell.angle_beta   90.00
_cell.angle_gamma   90.00
#
_symmetry.space_group_name_H-M   'P 1'
#
loop_
_entity.id
_entity.type
_entity.pdbx_description
1 polymer ?
#
loop_
_entity_poly.entity_id
_entity_poly.type
_entity_poly.pdbx_seq_one_letter_code
_entity_poly.pdbx_strand_id
1 'polypeptide(L)'
;MERLLPSSSGSLRIEIAVSLCMIKNSLEYVGNIIHELKNSAFWSYRIDAARALRRFPDEQVVEALFEAVAKDPDYLVRNHASETILFLHGMRPKISEHEEIFQHMIVEFEGEDEDSIKSAFVHYQKCADLLRDLIEEEGELRDGPVVDDIWE
;
A
#
# COMPACT_ATOMS: atom_id res chain seq x y z
N MET A 1 -8.17 21.11 11.32
CA MET A 1 -7.56 19.78 11.13
C MET A 1 -6.17 19.91 10.51
N GLU A 2 -5.99 20.66 9.42
CA GLU A 2 -4.68 20.86 8.76
C GLU A 2 -3.52 21.20 9.71
N ARG A 3 -3.73 22.15 10.63
CA ARG A 3 -2.71 22.57 11.61
C ARG A 3 -2.19 21.45 12.53
N LEU A 4 -2.87 20.31 12.59
CA LEU A 4 -2.49 19.16 13.41
C LEU A 4 -1.58 18.19 12.66
N LEU A 5 -1.53 18.24 11.32
CA LEU A 5 -0.71 17.33 10.51
C LEU A 5 0.77 17.34 10.92
N PRO A 6 1.44 18.51 11.11
CA PRO A 6 2.86 18.54 11.44
C PRO A 6 3.21 17.87 12.78
N SER A 7 2.27 17.87 13.74
CA SER A 7 2.48 17.35 15.09
C SER A 7 1.82 15.99 15.34
N SER A 8 1.02 15.47 14.40
CA SER A 8 0.41 14.15 14.46
C SER A 8 1.34 13.05 13.93
N SER A 9 1.07 11.78 14.20
CA SER A 9 1.78 10.63 13.60
C SER A 9 0.90 9.39 13.59
N GLY A 10 1.31 8.37 12.84
CA GLY A 10 0.61 7.08 12.76
C GLY A 10 -0.85 7.24 12.34
N SER A 11 -1.73 6.45 12.95
CA SER A 11 -3.17 6.42 12.62
C SER A 11 -3.82 7.81 12.74
N LEU A 12 -3.42 8.65 13.71
CA LEU A 12 -3.99 10.01 13.82
C LEU A 12 -3.64 10.89 12.62
N ARG A 13 -2.40 10.85 12.13
CA ARG A 13 -2.01 11.61 10.92
C ARG A 13 -2.77 11.10 9.70
N ILE A 14 -2.89 9.78 9.56
CA ILE A 14 -3.62 9.12 8.47
C ILE A 14 -5.07 9.58 8.45
N GLU A 15 -5.78 9.50 9.59
CA GLU A 15 -7.20 9.88 9.67
C GLU A 15 -7.43 11.38 9.41
N ILE A 16 -6.53 12.25 9.89
CA ILE A 16 -6.59 13.68 9.59
C ILE A 16 -6.41 13.92 8.08
N ALA A 17 -5.43 13.26 7.45
CA ALA A 17 -5.16 13.41 6.03
C ALA A 17 -6.33 12.89 5.18
N VAL A 18 -6.86 11.70 5.49
CA VAL A 18 -8.05 11.15 4.84
C VAL A 18 -9.21 12.12 4.95
N SER A 19 -9.52 12.57 6.16
CA SER A 19 -10.64 13.50 6.40
C SER A 19 -10.50 14.79 5.60
N LEU A 20 -9.29 15.35 5.52
CA LEU A 20 -9.03 16.56 4.75
C LEU A 20 -9.19 16.33 3.24
N CYS A 21 -8.68 15.22 2.71
CA CYS A 21 -8.87 14.87 1.31
C CYS A 21 -10.36 14.75 0.96
N MET A 22 -11.14 14.05 1.79
CA MET A 22 -12.57 13.83 1.58
C MET A 22 -13.38 15.12 1.68
N ILE A 23 -13.17 15.92 2.73
CA ILE A 23 -13.92 17.18 2.96
C ILE A 23 -13.64 18.21 1.86
N LYS A 24 -12.40 18.26 1.38
CA LYS A 24 -11.97 19.23 0.36
C LYS A 24 -12.12 18.71 -1.06
N ASN A 25 -12.45 17.43 -1.24
CA ASN A 25 -12.42 16.75 -2.53
C ASN A 25 -11.07 16.99 -3.27
N SER A 26 -9.96 16.73 -2.58
CA SER A 26 -8.60 17.03 -3.04
C SER A 26 -7.61 15.95 -2.61
N LEU A 27 -6.60 15.69 -3.43
CA LEU A 27 -5.52 14.74 -3.13
C LEU A 27 -4.31 15.39 -2.41
N GLU A 28 -4.39 16.70 -2.10
CA GLU A 28 -3.30 17.48 -1.49
C GLU A 28 -2.66 16.82 -0.26
N TYR A 29 -3.44 16.09 0.54
CA TYR A 29 -2.97 15.50 1.79
C TYR A 29 -2.57 14.02 1.67
N VAL A 30 -2.74 13.39 0.51
CA VAL A 30 -2.38 11.98 0.27
C VAL A 30 -0.90 11.72 0.57
N GLY A 31 -0.03 12.70 0.32
CA GLY A 31 1.38 12.62 0.68
C GLY A 31 1.65 12.36 2.17
N ASN A 32 0.75 12.74 3.08
CA ASN A 32 0.87 12.44 4.51
C ASN A 32 0.60 10.96 4.82
N ILE A 33 -0.31 10.33 4.06
CA ILE A 33 -0.63 8.91 4.19
C ILE A 33 0.52 8.08 3.60
N ILE A 34 1.01 8.47 2.41
CA ILE A 34 2.20 7.88 1.79
C ILE A 34 3.43 8.00 2.70
N HIS A 35 3.58 9.13 3.40
CA HIS A 35 4.67 9.31 4.35
C HIS A 35 4.64 8.25 5.46
N GLU A 36 3.46 7.98 6.05
CA GLU A 36 3.32 6.94 7.08
C GLU A 36 3.55 5.55 6.49
N LEU A 37 3.06 5.25 5.28
CA LEU A 37 3.34 3.99 4.58
C LEU A 37 4.84 3.74 4.44
N LYS A 38 5.64 4.77 4.11
CA LYS A 38 7.08 4.59 3.82
C LYS A 38 7.97 4.66 5.06
N ASN A 39 7.61 5.47 6.05
CA ASN A 39 8.57 5.90 7.08
C ASN A 39 8.16 5.51 8.50
N SER A 40 6.96 4.97 8.71
CA SER A 40 6.52 4.64 10.06
C SER A 40 7.29 3.46 10.63
N ALA A 41 7.86 3.63 11.83
CA ALA A 41 8.60 2.58 12.53
C ALA A 41 7.69 1.39 12.91
N PHE A 42 6.39 1.64 13.09
CA PHE A 42 5.42 0.62 13.45
C PHE A 42 4.76 0.07 12.19
N TRP A 43 4.93 -1.23 11.95
CA TRP A 43 4.31 -1.94 10.82
C TRP A 43 2.79 -1.74 10.78
N SER A 44 2.14 -1.66 11.95
CA SER A 44 0.69 -1.45 12.05
C SER A 44 0.24 -0.12 11.43
N TYR A 45 1.01 0.95 11.57
CA TYR A 45 0.69 2.23 10.93
C TYR A 45 0.92 2.20 9.42
N ARG A 46 1.86 1.39 8.94
CA ARG A 46 2.07 1.18 7.51
C ARG A 46 0.91 0.37 6.91
N ILE A 47 0.37 -0.62 7.64
CA ILE A 47 -0.87 -1.31 7.27
C ILE A 47 -2.05 -0.34 7.21
N ASP A 48 -2.24 0.48 8.25
CA ASP A 48 -3.32 1.49 8.27
C ASP A 48 -3.20 2.43 7.07
N ALA A 49 -1.98 2.86 6.74
CA ALA A 49 -1.72 3.70 5.58
C ALA A 49 -2.07 2.99 4.26
N ALA A 50 -1.59 1.75 4.05
CA ALA A 50 -1.91 0.96 2.86
C ALA A 50 -3.43 0.82 2.67
N ARG A 51 -4.17 0.49 3.74
CA ARG A 51 -5.63 0.36 3.69
C ARG A 51 -6.33 1.70 3.45
N ALA A 52 -5.86 2.79 4.07
CA ALA A 52 -6.44 4.12 3.89
C ALA A 52 -6.31 4.60 2.43
N LEU A 53 -5.20 4.26 1.76
CA LEU A 53 -4.91 4.62 0.38
C LEU A 53 -5.89 4.03 -0.65
N ARG A 54 -6.68 2.99 -0.31
CA ARG A 54 -7.80 2.49 -1.14
C ARG A 54 -8.80 3.58 -1.56
N ARG A 55 -8.87 4.68 -0.79
CA ARG A 55 -9.75 5.82 -1.06
C ARG A 55 -9.28 6.70 -2.21
N PHE A 56 -8.03 6.57 -2.65
CA PHE A 56 -7.40 7.55 -3.52
C PHE A 56 -6.78 6.87 -4.74
N PRO A 57 -7.58 6.56 -5.78
CA PRO A 57 -7.07 6.14 -7.08
C PRO A 57 -6.26 7.29 -7.70
N ASP A 58 -4.94 7.18 -7.62
CA ASP A 58 -3.98 8.16 -8.10
C ASP A 58 -2.65 7.45 -8.37
N GLU A 59 -1.98 7.81 -9.46
CA GLU A 59 -0.72 7.18 -9.87
C GLU A 59 0.38 7.28 -8.79
N GLN A 60 0.43 8.38 -8.04
CA GLN A 60 1.39 8.53 -6.94
C GLN A 60 1.10 7.54 -5.81
N VAL A 61 -0.17 7.24 -5.57
CA VAL A 61 -0.60 6.24 -4.59
C VAL A 61 -0.22 4.84 -5.04
N VAL A 62 -0.52 4.51 -6.30
CA VAL A 62 -0.20 3.21 -6.89
C VAL A 62 1.31 2.95 -6.82
N GLU A 63 2.14 3.91 -7.22
CA GLU A 63 3.60 3.78 -7.14
C GLU A 63 4.13 3.63 -5.70
N ALA A 64 3.55 4.35 -4.74
CA ALA A 64 3.92 4.19 -3.33
C ALA A 64 3.56 2.80 -2.78
N LEU A 65 2.45 2.22 -3.22
CA LEU A 65 2.02 0.88 -2.84
C LEU A 65 2.93 -0.19 -3.48
N PHE A 66 3.29 -0.05 -4.76
CA PHE A 66 4.25 -0.95 -5.41
C PHE A 66 5.61 -0.93 -4.71
N GLU A 67 6.08 0.25 -4.29
CA GLU A 67 7.30 0.36 -3.48
C GLU A 67 7.17 -0.40 -2.15
N ALA A 68 6.02 -0.32 -1.47
CA ALA A 68 5.78 -1.07 -0.25
C ALA A 68 5.78 -2.58 -0.50
N VAL A 69 5.16 -3.06 -1.59
CA VAL A 69 5.21 -4.49 -1.98
C VAL A 69 6.65 -4.95 -2.19
N ALA A 70 7.48 -4.14 -2.86
CA ALA A 70 8.85 -4.50 -3.20
C ALA A 70 9.83 -4.43 -2.02
N LYS A 71 9.57 -3.59 -1.01
CA LYS A 71 10.58 -3.20 -0.02
C LYS A 71 10.16 -3.30 1.44
N ASP A 72 8.88 -3.45 1.76
CA ASP A 72 8.48 -3.54 3.16
C ASP A 72 8.91 -4.91 3.72
N PRO A 73 9.64 -4.97 4.84
CA PRO A 73 10.02 -6.24 5.46
C PRO A 73 8.84 -6.99 6.06
N ASP A 74 7.74 -6.29 6.41
CA ASP A 74 6.58 -6.89 7.04
C ASP A 74 5.62 -7.48 6.00
N TYR A 75 5.35 -8.79 6.12
CA TYR A 75 4.45 -9.50 5.23
C TYR A 75 3.04 -8.88 5.16
N LEU A 76 2.47 -8.44 6.29
CA LEU A 76 1.12 -7.91 6.31
C LEU A 76 1.04 -6.54 5.63
N VAL A 77 2.10 -5.74 5.69
CA VAL A 77 2.17 -4.49 4.93
C VAL A 77 2.19 -4.78 3.42
N ARG A 78 3.04 -5.72 2.96
CA ARG A 78 3.07 -6.13 1.55
C ARG A 78 1.72 -6.66 1.08
N ASN A 79 1.08 -7.53 1.87
CA ASN A 79 -0.24 -8.09 1.55
C ASN A 79 -1.29 -7.01 1.37
N HIS A 80 -1.44 -6.09 2.33
CA HIS A 80 -2.44 -5.03 2.23
C HIS A 80 -2.11 -3.99 1.14
N ALA A 81 -0.83 -3.76 0.84
CA ALA A 81 -0.45 -2.93 -0.29
C ALA A 81 -0.89 -3.56 -1.62
N SER A 82 -0.61 -4.86 -1.83
CA SER A 82 -1.06 -5.58 -3.03
C SER A 82 -2.57 -5.67 -3.16
N GLU A 83 -3.28 -5.96 -2.08
CA GLU A 83 -4.74 -5.96 -2.08
C GLU A 83 -5.32 -4.58 -2.41
N THR A 84 -4.67 -3.52 -1.95
CA THR A 84 -5.06 -2.14 -2.27
C THR A 84 -4.82 -1.84 -3.75
N ILE A 85 -3.70 -2.29 -4.32
CA ILE A 85 -3.42 -2.16 -5.76
C ILE A 85 -4.52 -2.87 -6.57
N LEU A 86 -4.84 -4.12 -6.25
CA LEU A 86 -5.91 -4.88 -6.90
C LEU A 86 -7.25 -4.13 -6.81
N PHE A 87 -7.62 -3.69 -5.61
CA PHE A 87 -8.86 -2.94 -5.38
C PHE A 87 -8.94 -1.67 -6.23
N LEU A 88 -7.87 -0.87 -6.23
CA LEU A 88 -7.80 0.39 -6.97
C LEU A 88 -7.94 0.17 -8.48
N HIS A 89 -7.60 -1.02 -8.98
CA HIS A 89 -7.73 -1.39 -10.39
C HIS A 89 -8.99 -2.21 -10.71
N GLY A 90 -9.99 -2.16 -9.82
CA GLY A 90 -11.28 -2.82 -10.04
C GLY A 90 -11.26 -4.34 -9.85
N MET A 91 -10.15 -4.90 -9.35
CA MET A 91 -10.00 -6.33 -9.12
C MET A 91 -10.37 -6.72 -7.69
N ARG A 92 -10.59 -8.01 -7.47
CA ARG A 92 -10.87 -8.54 -6.13
C ARG A 92 -9.61 -8.41 -5.25
N PRO A 93 -9.69 -7.79 -4.06
CA PRO A 93 -8.54 -7.56 -3.19
C PRO A 93 -8.12 -8.82 -2.44
N LYS A 94 -7.64 -9.84 -3.16
CA LYS A 94 -7.22 -11.11 -2.56
C LYS A 94 -6.00 -11.66 -3.30
N ILE A 95 -4.84 -11.12 -2.98
CA ILE A 95 -3.57 -11.48 -3.64
C ILE A 95 -3.24 -12.98 -3.52
N SER A 96 -3.72 -13.64 -2.47
CA SER A 96 -3.58 -15.10 -2.30
C SER A 96 -4.30 -15.95 -3.36
N GLU A 97 -5.22 -15.38 -4.14
CA GLU A 97 -5.82 -16.06 -5.30
C GLU A 97 -4.89 -16.04 -6.53
N HIS A 98 -3.83 -15.23 -6.52
CA HIS A 98 -2.79 -15.18 -7.55
C HIS A 98 -1.54 -15.94 -7.09
N GLU A 99 -1.61 -17.27 -7.09
CA GLU A 99 -0.60 -18.16 -6.48
C GLU A 99 0.85 -17.85 -6.92
N GLU A 100 1.06 -17.60 -8.22
CA GLU A 100 2.38 -17.29 -8.77
C GLU A 100 2.97 -15.99 -8.20
N ILE A 101 2.13 -14.99 -7.95
CA ILE A 101 2.54 -13.72 -7.35
C ILE A 101 2.72 -13.90 -5.84
N PHE A 102 1.76 -14.57 -5.20
CA PHE A 102 1.68 -14.71 -3.75
C PHE A 102 2.86 -15.49 -3.15
N GLN A 103 3.36 -16.52 -3.84
CA GLN A 103 4.53 -17.28 -3.37
C GLN A 103 5.79 -16.41 -3.18
N HIS A 104 5.93 -15.32 -3.94
CA HIS A 104 7.04 -14.39 -3.80
C HIS A 104 6.84 -13.43 -2.62
N MET A 105 5.60 -13.15 -2.25
CA MET A 105 5.26 -12.27 -1.13
C MET A 105 5.54 -12.89 0.23
N ILE A 106 5.29 -14.19 0.39
CA ILE A 106 5.34 -14.89 1.68
C ILE A 106 6.74 -15.38 2.08
N VAL A 107 7.76 -15.08 1.28
CA VAL A 107 9.14 -15.49 1.57
C VAL A 107 9.60 -14.83 2.87
N GLU A 108 9.96 -15.65 3.85
CA GLU A 108 10.54 -15.21 5.12
C GLU A 108 12.06 -15.05 5.00
N PHE A 109 12.66 -14.29 5.91
CA PHE A 109 14.10 -14.14 6.00
C PHE A 109 14.57 -14.16 7.46
N GLU A 110 15.83 -14.51 7.64
CA GLU A 110 16.51 -14.43 8.94
C GLU A 110 17.12 -13.04 9.09
N GLY A 111 16.65 -12.26 10.07
CA GLY A 111 16.99 -10.83 10.21
C GLY A 111 18.45 -10.51 10.51
N GLU A 112 19.26 -11.50 10.87
CA GLU A 112 20.70 -11.36 11.12
C GLU A 112 21.56 -11.83 9.92
N ASP A 113 20.95 -12.49 8.92
CA ASP A 113 21.62 -13.00 7.73
C ASP A 113 21.38 -12.07 6.54
N GLU A 114 22.43 -11.37 6.13
CA GLU A 114 22.40 -10.42 5.01
C GLU A 114 22.03 -11.08 3.67
N ASP A 115 22.46 -12.32 3.43
CA ASP A 115 22.15 -13.04 2.19
C ASP A 115 20.69 -13.53 2.18
N SER A 116 20.19 -13.97 3.35
CA SER A 116 18.77 -14.30 3.55
C SER A 116 17.87 -13.07 3.29
N ILE A 117 18.24 -11.91 3.86
CA ILE A 117 17.53 -10.64 3.63
C ILE A 117 17.55 -10.29 2.15
N LYS A 118 18.74 -10.25 1.50
CA LYS A 118 18.84 -9.91 0.07
C LYS A 118 18.00 -10.86 -0.79
N SER A 119 18.02 -12.16 -0.49
CA SER A 119 17.22 -13.15 -1.19
C SER A 119 15.73 -12.83 -1.07
N ALA A 120 15.21 -12.57 0.12
CA ALA A 120 13.81 -12.22 0.31
C ALA A 120 13.41 -10.94 -0.45
N PHE A 121 14.23 -9.89 -0.43
CA PHE A 121 13.95 -8.66 -1.18
C PHE A 121 13.94 -8.87 -2.70
N VAL A 122 14.71 -9.82 -3.24
CA VAL A 122 14.60 -10.22 -4.66
C VAL A 122 13.23 -10.84 -4.94
N HIS A 123 12.71 -11.68 -4.03
CA HIS A 123 11.35 -12.21 -4.16
C HIS A 123 10.31 -11.09 -4.05
N TYR A 124 10.44 -10.17 -3.12
CA TYR A 124 9.48 -9.06 -2.96
C TYR A 124 9.43 -8.16 -4.19
N GLN A 125 10.59 -7.84 -4.79
CA GLN A 125 10.64 -7.12 -6.06
C GLN A 125 9.93 -7.91 -7.17
N LYS A 126 10.20 -9.23 -7.27
CA LYS A 126 9.53 -10.08 -8.26
C LYS A 126 8.01 -10.12 -8.06
N CYS A 127 7.53 -10.12 -6.81
CA CYS A 127 6.11 -9.99 -6.48
C CYS A 127 5.52 -8.67 -7.01
N ALA A 128 6.21 -7.55 -6.80
CA ALA A 128 5.76 -6.25 -7.28
C ALA A 128 5.73 -6.18 -8.81
N ASP A 129 6.74 -6.74 -9.48
CA ASP A 129 6.83 -6.77 -10.95
C ASP A 129 5.68 -7.60 -11.55
N LEU A 130 5.46 -8.82 -11.06
CA LEU A 130 4.37 -9.68 -11.54
C LEU A 130 2.99 -9.07 -11.27
N LEU A 131 2.81 -8.41 -10.13
CA LEU A 131 1.57 -7.68 -9.83
C LEU A 131 1.38 -6.51 -10.78
N ARG A 132 2.46 -5.81 -11.17
CA ARG A 132 2.38 -4.73 -12.16
C ARG A 132 1.97 -5.26 -13.53
N ASP A 133 2.59 -6.35 -13.98
CA ASP A 133 2.24 -7.01 -15.24
C ASP A 133 0.75 -7.40 -15.27
N LEU A 134 0.23 -7.99 -14.18
CA LEU A 134 -1.19 -8.34 -14.05
C LEU A 134 -2.10 -7.11 -14.17
N ILE A 135 -1.73 -6.01 -13.51
CA ILE A 135 -2.52 -4.78 -13.49
C ILE A 135 -2.50 -4.11 -14.88
N GLU A 136 -1.38 -4.14 -15.59
CA GLU A 136 -1.27 -3.63 -16.95
C GLU A 136 -2.10 -4.46 -17.95
N GLU A 137 -2.26 -5.76 -17.71
CA GLU A 137 -3.04 -6.67 -18.56
C GLU A 137 -4.56 -6.60 -18.28
N GLU A 138 -4.96 -6.60 -17.01
CA GLU A 138 -6.35 -6.82 -16.59
C GLU A 138 -6.98 -5.65 -15.81
N GLY A 139 -6.16 -4.73 -15.29
CA GLY A 139 -6.58 -3.68 -14.37
C GLY A 139 -6.98 -2.39 -15.06
N GLU A 140 -7.95 -1.68 -14.48
CA GLU A 140 -8.27 -0.30 -14.84
C GLU A 140 -8.34 0.54 -13.56
N LEU A 141 -7.45 1.53 -13.44
CA LEU A 141 -7.44 2.42 -12.28
C LEU A 141 -8.79 3.12 -12.16
N ARG A 142 -9.45 2.95 -11.01
CA ARG A 142 -10.74 3.59 -10.71
C ARG A 142 -10.63 5.12 -10.84
N ASP A 143 -11.73 5.76 -11.20
CA ASP A 143 -11.82 7.23 -11.24
C ASP A 143 -12.36 7.80 -9.93
N GLY A 144 -11.74 8.90 -9.47
CA GLY A 144 -12.16 9.68 -8.31
C GLY A 144 -12.02 8.97 -6.95
N PRO A 145 -12.22 9.71 -5.84
CA PRO A 145 -12.11 9.13 -4.51
C PRO A 145 -13.16 8.03 -4.26
N VAL A 146 -12.72 6.92 -3.66
CA VAL A 146 -13.60 5.80 -3.31
C VAL A 146 -14.15 6.01 -1.91
N VAL A 147 -15.49 5.97 -1.77
CA VAL A 147 -16.19 6.19 -0.49
C VAL A 147 -16.86 4.92 0.04
N ASP A 148 -17.26 4.02 -0.86
CA ASP A 148 -17.98 2.78 -0.57
C ASP A 148 -17.06 1.55 -0.75
N ASP A 149 -17.42 0.42 -0.14
CA ASP A 149 -16.76 -0.89 -0.28
C ASP A 149 -15.26 -0.95 0.07
N ILE A 150 -14.75 0.01 0.85
CA ILE A 150 -13.32 0.13 1.18
C ILE A 150 -12.84 -0.98 2.13
N TRP A 151 -13.76 -1.56 2.90
CA TRP A 151 -13.50 -2.53 3.96
C TRP A 151 -13.90 -3.96 3.62
N GLU A 152 -14.50 -4.15 2.44
CA GLU A 152 -14.74 -5.49 1.86
C GLU A 152 -13.46 -6.03 1.20
#